data_AF-L5M4G8-F1
#
_entry.id   AF-L5M4G8-F1
#
_cell.length_a   1.000
_cell.length_b   1.000
_cell.length_c   1.000
_cell.angle_alpha   90.00
_cell.angle_beta   90.00
_cell.angle_gamma   90.00
#
_symmetry.space_group_name_H-M   'P 1'
#
loop_
_entity.id
_entity.type
_entity.pdbx_description
1 polymer ?
#
loop_
_entity_poly.entity_id
_entity_poly.type
_entity_poly.pdbx_seq_one_letter_code
_entity_poly.pdbx_strand_id
1 'polypeptide(L)'
;MEGVGDVVLAVDGSGGAAGLMGPYESGTVVEWWSRMDDIQLCNDIMDLKQELQNLVAIPEKEKTKLQKQREDELIQKIHRLVQKRDFLVDDAEVERLREQEEDKEMADFLRIKLKPLDKVTKSPASSRAEKKAEPPPSKPTVAKTGLALIKDCCGATQCNIM
;
A
#
# COMPACT_ATOMS: atom_id res chain seq x y z
N MET A 1 -18.86 -61.14 21.68
CA MET A 1 -18.02 -59.97 21.98
C MET A 1 -16.77 -60.18 21.16
N GLU A 2 -16.48 -59.50 20.05
CA GLU A 2 -16.89 -58.18 19.54
C GLU A 2 -16.92 -58.32 17.99
N GLY A 3 -17.71 -57.61 17.20
CA GLY A 3 -18.04 -56.19 17.31
C GLY A 3 -17.34 -55.45 16.16
N VAL A 4 -18.04 -55.43 15.03
CA VAL A 4 -17.78 -54.74 13.76
C VAL A 4 -17.31 -53.29 13.96
N GLY A 5 -16.43 -52.79 13.09
CA GLY A 5 -16.29 -51.34 12.91
C GLY A 5 -15.07 -50.89 12.12
N ASP A 6 -15.09 -51.08 10.79
CA ASP A 6 -14.35 -50.22 9.88
C ASP A 6 -14.75 -48.75 10.15
N VAL A 7 -13.82 -47.95 10.63
CA VAL A 7 -13.90 -46.48 10.50
C VAL A 7 -12.87 -46.08 9.47
N VAL A 8 -13.36 -46.06 8.23
CA VAL A 8 -12.84 -45.20 7.17
C VAL A 8 -12.88 -43.78 7.69
N LEU A 9 -11.73 -43.24 8.07
CA LEU A 9 -11.58 -41.81 8.28
C LEU A 9 -11.69 -41.15 6.90
N ALA A 10 -12.89 -40.64 6.62
CA ALA A 10 -13.14 -39.77 5.50
C ALA A 10 -12.14 -38.61 5.56
N VAL A 11 -11.33 -38.49 4.51
CA VAL A 11 -10.65 -37.25 4.16
C VAL A 11 -11.76 -36.30 3.73
N ASP A 12 -12.30 -35.55 4.69
CA ASP A 12 -13.12 -34.41 4.38
C ASP A 12 -12.22 -33.34 3.76
N GLY A 13 -12.34 -33.24 2.44
CA GLY A 13 -11.81 -32.16 1.65
C GLY A 13 -12.40 -30.84 2.15
N SER A 14 -11.61 -30.14 2.95
CA SER A 14 -11.56 -28.69 2.85
C SER A 14 -10.12 -28.36 2.53
N GLY A 15 -9.77 -28.53 1.25
CA GLY A 15 -8.64 -27.84 0.66
C GLY A 15 -8.96 -26.36 0.70
N GLY A 16 -8.77 -25.76 1.87
CA GLY A 16 -8.66 -24.32 2.00
C GLY A 16 -7.61 -23.92 0.99
N ALA A 17 -8.00 -23.09 0.05
CA ALA A 17 -7.08 -22.44 -0.84
C ALA A 17 -6.06 -21.75 0.08
N ALA A 18 -4.89 -22.37 0.26
CA ALA A 18 -3.67 -21.66 0.51
C ALA A 18 -3.47 -20.82 -0.75
N GLY A 19 -4.23 -19.72 -0.81
CA GLY A 19 -3.97 -18.64 -1.73
C GLY A 19 -2.51 -18.34 -1.52
N LEU A 20 -1.74 -18.53 -2.58
CA LEU A 20 -0.37 -18.07 -2.68
C LEU A 20 -0.45 -16.55 -2.52
N MET A 21 -0.44 -16.11 -1.26
CA MET A 21 -0.39 -14.72 -0.88
C MET A 21 0.97 -14.27 -1.37
N GLY A 22 0.97 -13.52 -2.47
CA GLY A 22 2.20 -13.02 -3.06
C GLY A 22 2.94 -12.15 -2.05
N PRO A 23 4.26 -12.01 -2.15
CA PRO A 23 5.06 -11.19 -1.22
C PRO A 23 4.59 -9.72 -1.15
N TYR A 24 3.84 -9.25 -2.14
CA TYR A 24 3.18 -7.96 -2.18
C TYR A 24 2.06 -7.79 -1.12
N GLU A 25 1.33 -8.86 -0.77
CA GLU A 25 0.23 -8.75 0.20
C GLU A 25 0.71 -8.77 1.66
N SER A 26 1.85 -9.41 1.95
CA SER A 26 2.44 -9.39 3.31
C SER A 26 2.93 -8.00 3.74
N GLY A 27 3.45 -7.19 2.81
CA GLY A 27 3.87 -5.80 3.10
C GLY A 27 2.70 -4.95 3.56
N THR A 28 1.57 -5.03 2.85
CA THR A 28 0.37 -4.26 3.20
C THR A 28 -0.13 -4.53 4.62
N VAL A 29 -0.15 -5.80 5.07
CA VAL A 29 -0.67 -6.13 6.41
C VAL A 29 0.22 -5.57 7.53
N VAL A 30 1.55 -5.63 7.37
CA VAL A 30 2.51 -5.09 8.36
C VAL A 30 2.46 -3.57 8.38
N GLU A 31 2.37 -2.93 7.22
CA GLU A 31 2.17 -1.48 7.12
C GLU A 31 0.84 -1.02 7.75
N TRP A 32 -0.27 -1.71 7.46
CA TRP A 32 -1.58 -1.38 8.02
C TRP A 32 -1.61 -1.56 9.54
N TRP A 33 -0.98 -2.60 10.07
CA TRP A 33 -0.87 -2.82 11.52
C TRP A 33 -0.03 -1.73 12.19
N SER A 34 1.13 -1.41 11.60
CA SER A 34 2.01 -0.34 12.08
C SER A 34 1.32 1.03 12.01
N ARG A 35 0.46 1.25 11.01
CA ARG A 35 -0.34 2.47 10.87
C ARG A 35 -1.41 2.59 11.96
N MET A 36 -2.06 1.49 12.35
CA MET A 36 -2.99 1.50 13.48
C MET A 36 -2.28 1.78 14.80
N ASP A 37 -1.10 1.20 14.99
CA ASP A 37 -0.25 1.43 16.16
C ASP A 37 0.22 2.89 16.27
N ASP A 38 0.66 3.52 15.16
CA ASP A 38 1.05 4.95 15.14
C ASP A 38 -0.13 5.87 15.52
N ILE A 39 -1.34 5.57 15.03
CA ILE A 39 -2.54 6.35 15.38
C ILE A 39 -2.84 6.26 16.87
N GLN A 40 -2.78 5.05 17.45
CA GLN A 40 -3.00 4.85 18.88
C GLN A 40 -1.95 5.60 19.71
N LEU A 41 -0.67 5.48 19.33
CA LEU A 41 0.41 6.19 19.99
C LEU A 41 0.21 7.71 19.92
N CYS A 42 -0.23 8.23 18.77
CA CYS A 42 -0.51 9.66 18.62
C CYS A 42 -1.63 10.13 19.56
N ASN A 43 -2.71 9.36 19.68
CA ASN A 43 -3.81 9.68 20.60
C ASN A 43 -3.35 9.64 22.06
N ASP A 44 -2.67 8.57 22.47
CA ASP A 44 -2.16 8.43 23.84
C ASP A 44 -1.17 9.54 24.20
N ILE A 45 -0.27 9.91 23.28
CA ILE A 45 0.67 11.02 23.46
C ILE A 45 -0.08 12.34 23.59
N MET A 46 -1.13 12.57 22.80
CA MET A 46 -1.93 13.79 22.85
C MET A 46 -2.64 13.93 24.20
N ASP A 47 -3.27 12.85 24.68
CA ASP A 47 -3.98 12.84 25.95
C ASP A 47 -3.03 13.06 27.13
N LEU A 48 -1.88 12.39 27.14
CA LEU A 48 -0.85 12.58 28.16
C LEU A 48 -0.26 14.00 28.12
N LYS A 49 -0.03 14.56 26.93
CA LYS A 49 0.42 15.95 26.78
C LYS A 49 -0.62 16.94 27.31
N GLN A 50 -1.90 16.68 27.07
CA GLN A 50 -2.97 17.53 27.57
C GLN A 50 -3.04 17.49 29.10
N GLU A 51 -2.92 16.31 29.70
CA GLU A 51 -2.84 16.15 31.16
C GLU A 51 -1.61 16.87 31.74
N LEU A 52 -0.46 16.73 31.10
CA LEU A 52 0.78 17.40 31.50
C LEU A 52 0.64 18.92 31.45
N GLN A 53 0.05 19.46 30.37
CA GLN A 53 -0.21 20.90 30.24
C GLN A 53 -1.08 21.43 31.38
N ASN A 54 -2.08 20.68 31.83
CA ASN A 54 -2.93 21.08 32.95
C ASN A 54 -2.14 21.21 34.27
N LEU A 55 -1.14 20.33 34.48
CA LEU A 55 -0.26 20.41 35.65
C LEU A 55 0.75 21.56 35.52
N VAL A 56 1.36 21.72 34.34
CA VAL A 56 2.34 22.78 34.06
C VAL A 56 1.72 24.17 34.14
N ALA A 57 0.42 24.31 33.87
CA ALA A 57 -0.31 25.56 34.03
C ALA A 57 -0.40 26.05 35.49
N ILE A 58 -0.21 25.17 36.48
CA ILE A 58 -0.21 25.53 37.90
C ILE A 58 1.15 26.15 38.25
N PRO A 59 1.20 27.34 38.89
CA PRO A 59 2.44 27.93 39.34
C PRO A 59 3.24 27.00 40.27
N GLU A 60 4.56 26.96 40.09
CA GLU A 60 5.45 26.01 40.79
C GLU A 60 5.42 26.13 42.33
N LYS A 61 5.07 27.33 42.84
CA LYS A 61 4.92 27.61 44.28
C LYS A 61 3.64 27.02 44.87
N GLU A 62 2.64 26.79 44.04
CA GLU A 62 1.32 26.29 44.41
C GLU A 62 1.17 24.79 44.13
N LYS A 63 2.09 24.18 43.38
CA LYS A 63 2.13 22.74 43.14
C LYS A 63 2.44 21.97 44.42
N THR A 64 1.59 20.99 44.70
CA THR A 64 1.82 19.97 45.73
C THR A 64 2.93 19.01 45.29
N LYS A 65 3.56 18.31 46.25
CA LYS A 65 4.56 17.26 45.95
C LYS A 65 4.02 16.17 45.02
N LEU A 66 2.76 15.79 45.20
CA LEU A 66 2.11 14.77 44.39
C LEU A 66 1.93 15.22 42.93
N GLN A 67 1.60 16.50 42.71
CA GLN A 67 1.50 17.05 41.35
C GLN A 67 2.85 17.05 40.63
N LYS A 68 3.94 17.36 41.34
CA LYS A 68 5.30 17.30 40.77
C LYS A 68 5.70 15.87 40.41
N GLN A 69 5.41 14.91 41.28
CA GLN A 69 5.63 13.48 40.99
C GLN A 69 4.82 13.01 39.78
N ARG A 70 3.54 13.41 39.68
CA ARG A 70 2.71 13.08 38.52
C ARG A 70 3.22 13.72 37.23
N GLU A 71 3.72 14.95 37.28
CA GLU A 71 4.36 15.63 36.15
C GLU A 71 5.57 14.83 35.64
N ASP A 72 6.45 14.40 36.54
CA ASP A 72 7.61 13.55 36.19
C ASP A 72 7.18 12.21 35.58
N GLU A 73 6.15 11.57 36.14
CA GLU A 73 5.60 10.32 35.60
C GLU A 73 5.02 10.48 34.19
N LEU A 74 4.30 11.58 33.95
CA LEU A 74 3.75 11.89 32.63
C LEU A 74 4.86 12.13 31.61
N ILE A 75 5.89 12.89 31.97
CA ILE A 75 7.05 13.12 31.11
C ILE A 75 7.71 11.80 30.73
N GLN A 76 7.92 10.90 31.70
CA GLN A 76 8.50 9.58 31.44
C GLN A 76 7.62 8.70 30.54
N LYS A 77 6.29 8.73 30.74
CA LYS A 77 5.36 8.00 29.88
C LYS A 77 5.39 8.53 28.45
N ILE A 78 5.32 9.85 28.26
CA ILE A 78 5.39 10.49 26.94
C ILE A 78 6.70 10.11 26.25
N HIS A 79 7.83 10.19 26.94
CA HIS A 79 9.13 9.83 26.37
C HIS A 79 9.17 8.38 25.87
N ARG A 80 8.63 7.43 26.65
CA ARG A 80 8.53 6.02 26.23
C ARG A 80 7.66 5.82 24.99
N LEU A 81 6.53 6.51 24.90
CA LEU A 81 5.64 6.40 23.74
C LEU A 81 6.28 7.02 22.48
N VAL A 82 6.97 8.15 22.63
CA VAL A 82 7.74 8.77 21.53
C VAL A 82 8.83 7.81 21.04
N GLN A 83 9.57 7.17 21.94
CA GLN A 83 10.56 6.16 21.56
C GLN A 83 9.94 4.98 20.81
N LYS A 84 8.76 4.49 21.24
CA LYS A 84 8.05 3.43 20.52
C LYS A 84 7.64 3.89 19.13
N ARG A 85 7.19 5.13 18.99
CA ARG A 85 6.83 5.71 17.69
C ARG A 85 8.04 5.85 16.77
N ASP A 86 9.17 6.31 17.29
CA ASP A 86 10.41 6.43 16.51
C ASP A 86 10.80 5.07 15.92
N PHE A 87 10.66 3.99 16.68
CA PHE A 87 10.87 2.63 16.18
C PHE A 87 9.95 2.26 15.01
N LEU A 88 8.65 2.61 15.07
CA LEU A 88 7.72 2.36 13.97
C LEU A 88 8.07 3.18 12.71
N VAL A 89 8.60 4.38 12.89
CA VAL A 89 9.07 5.22 11.77
C VAL A 89 10.29 4.59 11.12
N ASP A 90 11.24 4.09 11.91
CA ASP A 90 12.43 3.39 11.42
C ASP A 90 12.03 2.12 10.65
N ASP A 91 11.09 1.31 11.17
CA ASP A 91 10.58 0.12 10.49
C ASP A 91 9.92 0.44 9.15
N ALA A 92 9.08 1.49 9.11
CA ALA A 92 8.44 1.93 7.87
C ALA A 92 9.45 2.43 6.83
N GLU A 93 10.54 3.10 7.25
CA GLU A 93 11.58 3.54 6.33
C GLU A 93 12.38 2.35 5.77
N VAL A 94 12.61 1.31 6.57
CA VAL A 94 13.22 0.06 6.09
C VAL A 94 12.35 -0.60 5.03
N GLU A 95 11.04 -0.67 5.27
CA GLU A 95 10.09 -1.27 4.31
C GLU A 95 10.07 -0.48 3.00
N ARG A 96 10.03 0.85 3.07
CA ARG A 96 10.10 1.73 1.89
C ARG A 96 11.37 1.52 1.06
N LEU A 97 12.52 1.31 1.71
CA LEU A 97 13.78 1.04 1.02
C LEU A 97 13.78 -0.32 0.32
N ARG A 98 13.16 -1.33 0.94
CA ARG A 98 13.01 -2.68 0.35
C ARG A 98 12.20 -2.62 -0.94
N GLU A 99 11.03 -1.99 -0.90
CA GLU A 99 10.15 -1.85 -2.06
C GLU A 99 10.85 -1.12 -3.22
N GLN A 100 11.62 -0.06 -2.91
CA GLN A 100 12.34 0.70 -3.91
C GLN A 100 13.42 -0.13 -4.63
N GLU A 101 14.12 -1.02 -3.92
CA GLU A 101 15.10 -1.92 -4.54
C GLU A 101 14.39 -2.97 -5.40
N GLU A 102 13.27 -3.53 -4.94
CA GLU A 102 12.46 -4.50 -5.70
C GLU A 102 11.91 -3.91 -7.00
N ASP A 103 11.39 -2.69 -6.95
CA ASP A 103 10.92 -1.96 -8.13
C ASP A 103 12.04 -1.66 -9.12
N LYS A 104 13.22 -1.31 -8.62
CA LYS A 104 14.39 -1.02 -9.44
C LYS A 104 14.90 -2.27 -10.14
N GLU A 105 15.00 -3.40 -9.44
CA GLU A 105 15.36 -4.69 -10.03
C GLU A 105 14.37 -5.08 -11.14
N MET A 106 13.07 -4.86 -10.91
CA MET A 106 12.04 -5.11 -11.91
C MET A 106 12.18 -4.20 -13.14
N ALA A 107 12.38 -2.90 -12.93
CA ALA A 107 12.57 -1.93 -14.00
C ALA A 107 13.81 -2.25 -14.85
N ASP A 108 14.93 -2.59 -14.21
CA ASP A 108 16.16 -2.97 -14.90
C ASP A 108 16.00 -4.26 -15.69
N PHE A 109 15.30 -5.25 -15.14
CA PHE A 109 14.98 -6.49 -15.85
C PHE A 109 14.15 -6.22 -17.12
N LEU A 110 13.09 -5.41 -17.02
CA LEU A 110 12.27 -5.02 -18.16
C LEU A 110 13.08 -4.24 -19.20
N ARG A 111 13.92 -3.32 -18.75
CA ARG A 111 14.81 -2.55 -19.63
C ARG A 111 15.74 -3.48 -20.40
N ILE A 112 16.30 -4.51 -19.77
CA ILE A 112 17.16 -5.49 -20.44
C ILE A 112 16.37 -6.32 -21.46
N LYS A 113 15.18 -6.81 -21.08
CA LYS A 113 14.32 -7.66 -21.93
C LYS A 113 13.70 -6.91 -23.12
N LEU A 114 13.40 -5.62 -22.97
CA LEU A 114 12.66 -4.82 -23.97
C LEU A 114 13.57 -3.93 -24.85
N LYS A 115 14.84 -3.71 -24.49
CA LYS A 115 15.87 -3.06 -25.34
C LYS A 115 15.97 -3.58 -26.80
N PRO A 116 15.59 -4.83 -27.16
CA PRO A 116 15.59 -5.25 -28.56
C PRO A 116 14.55 -4.52 -29.46
N LEU A 117 13.52 -3.85 -28.92
CA LEU A 117 12.41 -3.29 -29.71
C LEU A 117 12.60 -1.82 -30.13
N ASP A 118 13.40 -1.02 -29.41
CA ASP A 118 13.57 0.42 -29.73
C ASP A 118 14.33 0.68 -31.05
N LYS A 119 15.05 -0.33 -31.55
CA LYS A 119 15.81 -0.25 -32.80
C LYS A 119 14.93 -0.42 -34.05
N VAL A 120 13.71 -0.94 -33.89
CA VAL A 120 12.76 -1.18 -34.99
C VAL A 120 11.87 0.05 -35.26
N THR A 121 11.76 0.99 -34.32
CA THR A 121 10.87 2.17 -34.43
C THR A 121 11.60 3.48 -34.80
N LYS A 122 12.84 3.41 -35.34
CA LYS A 122 13.42 4.57 -36.05
C LYS A 122 13.01 4.51 -37.52
N SER A 123 11.79 4.95 -37.82
CA SER A 123 11.41 5.32 -39.19
C SER A 123 12.11 6.62 -39.59
N PRO A 124 12.65 6.74 -40.83
CA PRO A 124 13.26 7.97 -41.28
C PRO A 124 12.16 9.00 -41.56
N ALA A 125 12.12 10.06 -40.75
CA ALA A 125 11.36 11.26 -41.08
C ALA A 125 11.99 11.95 -42.30
N SER A 126 11.45 11.68 -43.49
CA SER A 126 11.63 12.52 -44.67
C SER A 126 10.59 12.15 -45.73
N SER A 127 9.47 12.89 -45.76
CA SER A 127 9.11 13.74 -46.91
C SER A 127 7.62 14.17 -46.89
N ARG A 128 7.45 15.50 -47.02
CA ARG A 128 6.50 16.20 -47.92
C ARG A 128 5.06 16.50 -47.46
N ALA A 129 4.89 17.81 -47.25
CA ALA A 129 3.80 18.69 -47.71
C ALA A 129 2.45 18.73 -46.96
N GLU A 130 2.19 19.94 -46.46
CA GLU A 130 0.93 20.50 -46.01
C GLU A 130 -0.20 20.35 -47.04
N LYS A 131 -1.43 20.00 -46.60
CA LYS A 131 -2.70 20.70 -46.95
C LYS A 131 -3.78 20.42 -45.88
N LYS A 132 -4.44 21.50 -45.43
CA LYS A 132 -5.65 21.54 -44.57
C LYS A 132 -6.92 21.03 -45.29
N ALA A 133 -7.81 20.35 -44.57
CA ALA A 133 -9.29 20.54 -44.57
C ALA A 133 -9.98 19.65 -43.49
N GLU A 134 -10.98 20.20 -42.77
CA GLU A 134 -11.83 19.57 -41.71
C GLU A 134 -13.23 19.13 -42.28
N PRO A 135 -14.15 18.44 -41.54
CA PRO A 135 -14.92 17.23 -41.96
C PRO A 135 -16.48 17.47 -41.96
N PRO A 136 -17.45 16.51 -41.82
CA PRO A 136 -17.60 15.03 -42.05
C PRO A 136 -18.82 14.73 -43.03
N PRO A 137 -19.44 13.51 -43.27
CA PRO A 137 -19.97 12.52 -42.30
C PRO A 137 -19.88 11.00 -42.66
N SER A 138 -19.88 10.19 -41.58
CA SER A 138 -20.43 8.82 -41.42
C SER A 138 -20.02 7.66 -42.36
N LYS A 139 -19.13 6.79 -41.86
CA LYS A 139 -19.29 5.31 -41.69
C LYS A 139 -17.91 4.64 -41.42
N PRO A 140 -17.78 3.73 -40.44
CA PRO A 140 -16.51 3.03 -40.19
C PRO A 140 -16.41 1.74 -41.03
N THR A 141 -15.39 1.62 -41.86
CA THR A 141 -14.99 0.34 -42.48
C THR A 141 -13.82 -0.23 -41.69
N VAL A 142 -14.11 -1.22 -40.85
CA VAL A 142 -13.15 -1.95 -40.03
C VAL A 142 -12.52 -3.06 -40.87
N ALA A 143 -11.22 -2.97 -41.14
CA ALA A 143 -10.42 -4.07 -41.66
C ALA A 143 -9.70 -4.79 -40.50
N LYS A 144 -10.19 -6.01 -40.21
CA LYS A 144 -9.60 -7.10 -39.41
C LYS A 144 -8.06 -7.07 -39.44
N THR A 145 -7.34 -6.95 -38.33
CA THR A 145 -7.12 -8.04 -37.36
C THR A 145 -6.34 -7.42 -36.18
N GLY A 146 -6.86 -7.48 -34.95
CA GLY A 146 -6.14 -6.93 -33.77
C GLY A 146 -7.02 -6.57 -32.55
N LEU A 147 -8.34 -6.71 -32.65
CA LEU A 147 -9.30 -6.41 -31.58
C LEU A 147 -9.94 -7.70 -31.03
N ALA A 148 -9.14 -8.65 -30.58
CA ALA A 148 -9.65 -9.89 -29.96
C ALA A 148 -9.16 -10.12 -28.51
N LEU A 149 -8.31 -9.25 -27.96
CA LEU A 149 -7.85 -9.38 -26.57
C LEU A 149 -8.31 -8.23 -25.64
N ILE A 150 -9.05 -7.25 -26.16
CA ILE A 150 -9.61 -6.13 -25.38
C ILE A 150 -11.15 -6.27 -25.35
N LYS A 151 -11.65 -7.48 -25.06
CA LYS A 151 -13.09 -7.73 -24.93
C LYS A 151 -13.50 -8.46 -23.65
N ASP A 152 -12.56 -8.80 -22.77
CA ASP A 152 -12.88 -9.42 -21.47
C ASP A 152 -12.57 -8.54 -20.25
N CYS A 153 -12.24 -7.26 -20.44
CA CYS A 153 -12.03 -6.32 -19.33
C CYS A 153 -12.75 -4.98 -19.53
N CYS A 154 -14.08 -5.01 -19.72
CA CYS A 154 -14.94 -3.89 -19.31
C CYS A 154 -16.41 -4.34 -19.25
N GLY A 155 -16.84 -4.82 -18.08
CA GLY A 155 -18.26 -4.91 -17.75
C GLY A 155 -18.86 -3.51 -17.65
N ALA A 156 -20.06 -3.34 -18.19
CA ALA A 156 -20.82 -2.09 -18.31
C ALA A 156 -20.76 -1.20 -17.04
N THR A 157 -20.45 0.10 -17.13
CA THR A 157 -21.46 1.13 -17.41
C THR A 157 -20.78 2.50 -17.66
N GLN A 158 -21.30 3.21 -18.67
CA GLN A 158 -21.03 4.58 -19.15
C GLN A 158 -20.06 5.48 -18.36
N CYS A 159 -18.91 5.81 -18.97
CA CYS A 159 -18.21 7.08 -18.73
C CYS A 159 -18.59 8.08 -19.84
N ASN A 160 -19.44 9.06 -19.51
CA ASN A 160 -19.60 10.25 -20.33
C ASN A 160 -18.55 11.27 -19.86
N ILE A 161 -17.68 11.70 -20.76
CA ILE A 161 -16.76 12.83 -20.53
C ILE A 161 -17.45 14.07 -21.10
N MET A 162 -17.71 15.06 -20.24
CA MET A 162 -17.92 16.48 -20.62
C MET A 162 -16.58 17.20 -20.60
#